data_AF-A0A256YPA7-F1
#
_entry.id   AF-A0A256YPA7-F1
#
_cell.length_a   1.000
_cell.length_b   1.000
_cell.length_c   1.000
_cell.angle_alpha   90.00
_cell.angle_beta   90.00
_cell.angle_gamma   90.00
#
_symmetry.space_group_name_H-M   'P 1'
#
loop_
_entity.id
_entity.type
_entity.pdbx_description
1 polymer ?
#
loop_
_entity_poly.entity_id
_entity_poly.type
_entity_poly.pdbx_seq_one_letter_code
_entity_poly.pdbx_strand_id
1 'polypeptide(L)'
;MKNVKNVSYLQIDHKIVKILKKEGIIILPSSEAWEKFKWTRRYFGREKPKEGYFIWVTKQVNFPISTCVSIESKNVEQNLKNLVVIEKGIKVKGYTLCSALSSKLQAKHFALEKVVLKENSSYNLISTHVWGSKDEVYPSYEFILEKNAILNYKMKSLYPAKKFVSKNVFRLKENAKAISEASIRAKNSFVKIYEITYLNGKNSNGISKLRVVSQANSKVYGYTKMIAKEEAKG
;
A
#
# COMPACT_ATOMS: atom_id res chain seq x y z
N MET A 1 13.24 17.71 -4.79
CA MET A 1 11.82 17.28 -4.88
C MET A 1 11.08 18.14 -5.92
N LYS A 2 11.05 17.74 -7.20
CA LYS A 2 10.23 18.41 -8.22
C LYS A 2 8.91 17.63 -8.36
N ASN A 3 7.78 18.29 -8.12
CA ASN A 3 6.37 17.81 -8.18
C ASN A 3 5.60 17.46 -6.88
N VAL A 4 5.73 18.26 -5.83
CA VAL A 4 4.84 18.20 -4.63
C VAL A 4 3.47 18.87 -4.87
N LYS A 5 3.27 19.58 -6.00
CA LYS A 5 2.04 20.37 -6.24
C LYS A 5 0.76 19.53 -6.30
N ASN A 6 0.82 18.29 -6.80
CA ASN A 6 -0.37 17.44 -7.03
C ASN A 6 -0.50 16.24 -6.10
N VAL A 7 0.22 16.22 -4.97
CA VAL A 7 0.09 15.17 -3.95
C VAL A 7 -1.28 15.26 -3.28
N SER A 8 -2.00 14.15 -3.22
CA SER A 8 -3.32 14.04 -2.59
C SER A 8 -3.24 14.01 -1.07
N TYR A 9 -2.19 13.37 -0.52
CA TYR A 9 -1.90 13.32 0.91
C TYR A 9 -0.39 13.37 1.16
N LEU A 10 0.08 14.29 2.01
CA LEU A 10 1.48 14.40 2.42
C LEU A 10 1.58 14.38 3.95
N GLN A 11 2.34 13.43 4.48
CA GLN A 11 2.74 13.36 5.88
C GLN A 11 4.27 13.36 5.98
N ILE A 12 4.82 14.14 6.92
CA ILE A 12 6.24 14.14 7.28
C ILE A 12 6.32 13.89 8.78
N ASP A 13 7.10 12.89 9.19
CA ASP A 13 7.13 12.37 10.56
C ASP A 13 5.69 12.08 11.03
N HIS A 14 5.20 12.75 12.07
CA HIS A 14 3.82 12.58 12.56
C HIS A 14 2.86 13.69 12.11
N LYS A 15 3.34 14.63 11.28
CA LYS A 15 2.59 15.80 10.87
C LYS A 15 2.02 15.63 9.46
N ILE A 16 0.71 15.75 9.35
CA ILE A 16 0.04 15.87 8.06
C ILE A 16 0.30 17.29 7.53
N VAL A 17 1.06 17.38 6.43
CA VAL A 17 1.45 18.64 5.82
C VAL A 17 0.42 19.11 4.81
N LYS A 18 -0.20 18.18 4.06
CA LYS A 18 -1.18 18.51 3.03
C LYS A 18 -2.21 17.42 2.83
N ILE A 19 -3.45 17.84 2.69
CA ILE A 19 -4.56 17.02 2.17
C ILE A 19 -5.20 17.79 1.02
N LEU A 20 -5.34 17.13 -0.13
CA LEU A 20 -6.05 17.67 -1.28
C LEU A 20 -7.56 17.53 -1.08
N LYS A 21 -8.30 18.61 -1.29
CA LYS A 21 -9.76 18.59 -1.36
C LYS A 21 -10.18 18.66 -2.82
N LYS A 22 -10.91 17.65 -3.30
CA LYS A 22 -11.49 17.60 -4.64
C LYS A 22 -12.82 16.85 -4.60
N GLU A 23 -13.71 17.19 -5.51
CA GLU A 23 -14.96 16.45 -5.67
C GLU A 23 -14.67 14.99 -6.05
N GLY A 24 -15.51 14.07 -5.56
CA GLY A 24 -15.41 12.64 -5.86
C GLY A 24 -14.37 11.87 -5.05
N ILE A 25 -13.60 12.55 -4.18
CA ILE A 25 -12.64 11.91 -3.28
C ILE A 25 -12.68 12.54 -1.89
N ILE A 26 -12.81 11.70 -0.87
CA ILE A 26 -12.70 12.08 0.53
C ILE A 26 -11.34 11.61 1.02
N ILE A 27 -10.53 12.55 1.52
CA ILE A 27 -9.23 12.27 2.12
C ILE A 27 -9.25 12.84 3.53
N LEU A 28 -9.02 11.99 4.53
CA LEU A 28 -9.00 12.36 5.94
C LEU A 28 -7.82 11.70 6.66
N PRO A 29 -7.38 12.23 7.81
CA PRO A 29 -6.63 11.44 8.77
C PRO A 29 -7.39 10.16 9.14
N SER A 30 -6.70 9.03 9.30
CA SER A 30 -7.35 7.76 9.66
C SER A 30 -8.12 7.82 10.98
N SER A 31 -7.62 8.61 11.93
CA SER A 31 -8.27 8.89 13.21
C SER A 31 -9.65 9.54 13.03
N GLU A 32 -9.74 10.56 12.18
CA GLU A 32 -10.98 11.29 11.90
C GLU A 32 -11.97 10.41 11.12
N ALA A 33 -11.49 9.63 10.15
CA ALA A 33 -12.34 8.70 9.39
C ALA A 33 -12.95 7.63 10.29
N TRP A 34 -12.19 7.12 11.26
CA TRP A 34 -12.65 6.12 12.24
C TRP A 34 -13.79 6.65 13.12
N GLU A 35 -13.73 7.94 13.48
CA GLU A 35 -14.76 8.62 14.28
C GLU A 35 -15.99 8.92 13.44
N LYS A 36 -15.79 9.53 12.27
CA LYS A 36 -16.85 10.02 11.39
C LYS A 36 -17.64 8.89 10.72
N PHE A 37 -16.96 7.83 10.30
CA PHE A 37 -17.55 6.76 9.51
C PHE A 37 -17.47 5.43 10.25
N LYS A 38 -18.51 5.09 11.02
CA LYS A 38 -18.57 3.85 11.82
C LYS A 38 -18.24 2.57 11.02
N TRP A 39 -18.60 2.52 9.74
CA TRP A 39 -18.30 1.36 8.88
C TRP A 39 -16.81 1.13 8.66
N THR A 40 -15.95 2.16 8.78
CA THR A 40 -14.49 2.03 8.58
C THR A 40 -13.83 1.21 9.69
N ARG A 41 -14.47 1.11 10.86
CA ARG A 41 -13.97 0.36 12.02
C ARG A 41 -13.80 -1.13 11.73
N ARG A 42 -14.59 -1.71 10.81
CA ARG A 42 -14.40 -3.11 10.38
C ARG A 42 -13.07 -3.34 9.65
N TYR A 43 -12.50 -2.27 9.08
CA TYR A 43 -11.23 -2.31 8.35
C TYR A 43 -10.06 -1.88 9.24
N PHE A 44 -10.19 -0.79 9.98
CA PHE A 44 -9.14 -0.30 10.89
C PHE A 44 -9.00 -1.14 12.17
N GLY A 45 -10.08 -1.82 12.58
CA GLY A 45 -10.19 -2.50 13.87
C GLY A 45 -10.95 -1.67 14.92
N ARG A 46 -11.11 -2.27 16.10
CA ARG A 46 -11.82 -1.66 17.24
C ARG A 46 -11.08 -0.46 17.84
N GLU A 47 -9.76 -0.41 17.68
CA GLU A 47 -8.94 0.69 18.19
C GLU A 47 -8.81 1.81 17.16
N LYS A 48 -8.96 3.05 17.62
CA LYS A 48 -8.76 4.26 16.81
C LYS A 48 -7.30 4.33 16.32
N PRO A 49 -7.06 4.48 15.00
CA PRO A 49 -5.71 4.73 14.47
C PRO A 49 -5.08 5.99 15.08
N LYS A 50 -3.78 5.92 15.41
CA LYS A 50 -3.01 7.09 15.86
C LYS A 50 -2.62 8.02 14.70
N GLU A 51 -2.24 7.43 13.58
CA GLU A 51 -1.82 8.14 12.37
C GLU A 51 -2.11 7.31 11.11
N GLY A 52 -1.98 7.96 9.94
CA GLY A 52 -2.28 7.41 8.63
C GLY A 52 -3.35 8.19 7.88
N TYR A 53 -3.73 7.67 6.71
CA TYR A 53 -4.74 8.26 5.86
C TYR A 53 -5.93 7.33 5.58
N PHE A 54 -7.08 7.96 5.42
CA PHE A 54 -8.26 7.40 4.80
C PHE A 54 -8.47 8.07 3.45
N ILE A 55 -8.63 7.28 2.39
CA ILE A 55 -8.98 7.74 1.05
C ILE A 55 -10.21 6.98 0.59
N TRP A 56 -11.26 7.70 0.24
CA TRP A 56 -12.49 7.13 -0.27
C TRP A 56 -12.90 7.82 -1.56
N VAL A 57 -12.84 7.08 -2.66
CA VAL A 57 -13.18 7.56 -3.99
C VAL A 57 -14.63 7.20 -4.26
N THR A 58 -15.49 8.21 -4.26
CA THR A 58 -16.94 8.07 -4.36
C THR A 58 -17.47 8.38 -5.76
N LYS A 59 -16.69 9.07 -6.59
CA LYS A 59 -17.00 9.32 -8.01
C LYS A 59 -15.76 9.12 -8.87
N GLN A 60 -15.94 8.91 -10.17
CA GLN A 60 -14.85 8.78 -11.12
C GLN A 60 -13.98 10.05 -11.11
N VAL A 61 -12.66 9.87 -10.99
CA VAL A 61 -11.67 10.96 -11.03
C VAL A 61 -10.69 10.77 -12.18
N ASN A 62 -10.31 11.87 -12.84
CA ASN A 62 -9.40 11.86 -14.01
C ASN A 62 -7.94 12.17 -13.65
N PHE A 63 -7.61 12.14 -12.37
CA PHE A 63 -6.26 12.39 -11.86
C PHE A 63 -5.81 11.23 -10.96
N PRO A 64 -4.50 10.96 -10.86
CA PRO A 64 -4.01 9.91 -9.99
C PRO A 64 -4.09 10.31 -8.52
N ILE A 65 -4.38 9.34 -7.67
CA ILE A 65 -4.36 9.48 -6.21
C ILE A 65 -2.90 9.33 -5.78
N SER A 66 -2.31 10.37 -5.20
CA SER A 66 -0.90 10.35 -4.82
C SER A 66 -0.72 10.52 -3.32
N THR A 67 -0.15 9.52 -2.65
CA THR A 67 0.17 9.58 -1.21
C THR A 67 1.68 9.66 -1.01
N CYS A 68 2.13 10.51 -0.11
CA CYS A 68 3.52 10.63 0.28
C CYS A 68 3.62 10.61 1.81
N VAL A 69 4.35 9.65 2.35
CA VAL A 69 4.64 9.56 3.78
C VAL A 69 6.15 9.52 3.94
N SER A 70 6.72 10.56 4.53
CA SER A 70 8.17 10.68 4.68
C SER A 70 8.59 10.78 6.14
N ILE A 71 9.83 10.40 6.40
CA ILE A 71 10.50 10.61 7.68
C ILE A 71 11.68 11.55 7.43
N GLU A 72 11.79 12.61 8.23
CA GLU A 72 12.85 13.61 8.16
C GLU A 72 13.71 13.60 9.42
N SER A 73 13.12 13.33 10.58
CA SER A 73 13.84 13.39 11.85
C SER A 73 14.51 12.05 12.22
N LYS A 74 15.62 12.13 12.96
CA LYS A 74 16.35 10.94 13.43
C LYS A 74 15.52 10.15 14.45
N ASN A 75 15.67 8.82 14.42
CA ASN A 75 15.06 7.88 15.37
C ASN A 75 13.52 7.96 15.47
N VAL A 76 12.84 8.54 14.47
CA VAL A 76 11.38 8.56 14.41
C VAL A 76 10.84 7.16 14.14
N GLU A 77 9.72 6.85 14.78
CA GLU A 77 8.97 5.62 14.55
C GLU A 77 7.53 5.94 14.13
N GLN A 78 7.21 5.70 12.85
CA GLN A 78 5.84 5.81 12.33
C GLN A 78 5.07 4.49 12.48
N ASN A 79 3.82 4.58 12.91
CA ASN A 79 2.88 3.48 13.10
C ASN A 79 1.53 3.79 12.42
N LEU A 80 1.49 3.63 11.09
CA LEU A 80 0.37 4.03 10.25
C LEU A 80 -0.67 2.91 10.14
N LYS A 81 -1.95 3.29 10.20
CA LYS A 81 -3.05 2.46 9.68
C LYS A 81 -3.76 3.24 8.58
N ASN A 82 -3.72 2.73 7.36
CA ASN A 82 -4.27 3.36 6.16
C ASN A 82 -5.47 2.56 5.63
N LEU A 83 -6.42 3.26 5.02
CA LEU A 83 -7.56 2.65 4.36
C LEU A 83 -7.86 3.38 3.05
N VAL A 84 -7.85 2.63 1.95
CA VAL A 84 -8.27 3.12 0.63
C VAL A 84 -9.51 2.35 0.22
N VAL A 85 -10.57 3.06 -0.18
CA VAL A 85 -11.82 2.47 -0.67
C VAL A 85 -12.18 3.08 -2.01
N ILE A 86 -12.36 2.24 -3.03
CA ILE A 86 -12.77 2.63 -4.38
C ILE A 86 -14.17 2.10 -4.63
N GLU A 87 -15.15 2.99 -4.82
CA GLU A 87 -16.56 2.62 -5.00
C GLU A 87 -16.84 1.89 -6.33
N LYS A 88 -18.04 1.29 -6.40
CA LYS A 88 -18.47 0.41 -7.49
C LYS A 88 -18.24 1.06 -8.87
N GLY A 89 -17.66 0.31 -9.79
CA GLY A 89 -17.44 0.72 -11.18
C GLY A 89 -16.36 1.80 -11.41
N ILE A 90 -15.73 2.32 -10.36
CA ILE A 90 -14.72 3.39 -10.48
C ILE A 90 -13.36 2.82 -10.89
N LYS A 91 -12.66 3.53 -11.77
CA LYS A 91 -11.31 3.16 -12.23
C LYS A 91 -10.32 4.25 -11.84
N VAL A 92 -9.28 3.91 -11.08
CA VAL A 92 -8.28 4.88 -10.61
C VAL A 92 -6.86 4.43 -10.85
N LYS A 93 -5.96 5.42 -10.90
CA LYS A 93 -4.51 5.25 -10.83
C LYS A 93 -4.02 5.80 -9.50
N GLY A 94 -3.03 5.14 -8.90
CA GLY A 94 -2.47 5.51 -7.61
C GLY A 94 -0.95 5.46 -7.60
N TYR A 95 -0.36 6.41 -6.88
CA TYR A 95 1.07 6.49 -6.64
C TYR A 95 1.31 6.69 -5.15
N THR A 96 2.03 5.77 -4.53
CA THR A 96 2.44 5.90 -3.13
C THR A 96 3.95 6.04 -3.07
N LEU A 97 4.43 6.98 -2.27
CA LEU A 97 5.83 7.15 -1.93
C LEU A 97 5.97 7.09 -0.41
N CYS A 98 6.66 6.09 0.10
CA CYS A 98 7.12 6.07 1.49
C CYS A 98 8.64 6.21 1.51
N SER A 99 9.17 7.22 2.20
CA SER A 99 10.62 7.50 2.13
C SER A 99 11.25 8.13 3.36
N ALA A 100 12.54 7.88 3.57
CA ALA A 100 13.37 8.71 4.41
C ALA A 100 13.98 9.86 3.59
N LEU A 101 13.90 11.09 4.09
CA LEU A 101 14.48 12.27 3.43
C LEU A 101 16.01 12.33 3.60
N SER A 102 16.58 11.51 4.49
CA SER A 102 18.02 11.35 4.70
C SER A 102 18.38 9.89 4.91
N SER A 103 19.61 9.50 4.52
CA SER A 103 20.05 8.10 4.59
C SER A 103 20.50 7.64 5.98
N LYS A 104 20.57 8.55 6.97
CA LYS A 104 21.16 8.33 8.30
C LYS A 104 20.17 8.54 9.45
N LEU A 105 18.87 8.35 9.19
CA LEU A 105 17.82 8.63 10.19
C LEU A 105 17.71 7.56 11.27
N GLN A 106 17.99 6.29 10.96
CA GLN A 106 17.73 5.17 11.89
C GLN A 106 16.25 5.10 12.26
N ALA A 107 15.39 5.41 11.28
CA ALA A 107 13.96 5.48 11.46
C ALA A 107 13.33 4.09 11.40
N LYS A 108 12.14 3.97 11.99
CA LYS A 108 11.27 2.79 11.86
C LYS A 108 9.96 3.19 11.22
N HIS A 109 9.51 2.41 10.24
CA HIS A 109 8.26 2.65 9.53
C HIS A 109 7.40 1.40 9.50
N PHE A 110 6.32 1.41 10.27
CA PHE A 110 5.28 0.39 10.28
C PHE A 110 4.06 0.95 9.54
N ALA A 111 3.65 0.29 8.46
CA ALA A 111 2.52 0.74 7.67
C ALA A 111 1.56 -0.41 7.40
N LEU A 112 0.40 -0.37 8.07
CA LEU A 112 -0.73 -1.23 7.74
C LEU A 112 -1.62 -0.51 6.73
N GLU A 113 -1.94 -1.13 5.61
CA GLU A 113 -2.88 -0.56 4.64
C GLU A 113 -3.91 -1.58 4.20
N LYS A 114 -5.17 -1.18 4.21
CA LYS A 114 -6.25 -1.94 3.58
C LYS A 114 -6.73 -1.22 2.34
N VAL A 115 -6.79 -1.94 1.23
CA VAL A 115 -7.32 -1.44 -0.04
C VAL A 115 -8.56 -2.25 -0.38
N VAL A 116 -9.70 -1.58 -0.46
CA VAL A 116 -11.00 -2.19 -0.76
C VAL A 116 -11.46 -1.73 -2.13
N LEU A 117 -11.48 -2.66 -3.07
CA LEU A 117 -12.00 -2.45 -4.42
C LEU A 117 -13.42 -3.02 -4.49
N LYS A 118 -14.40 -2.13 -4.63
CA LYS A 118 -15.81 -2.53 -4.79
C LYS A 118 -16.07 -3.18 -6.14
N GLU A 119 -17.25 -3.75 -6.28
CA GLU A 119 -17.67 -4.46 -7.48
C GLU A 119 -17.35 -3.66 -8.77
N ASN A 120 -16.81 -4.33 -9.79
CA ASN A 120 -16.44 -3.75 -11.09
C ASN A 120 -15.44 -2.56 -11.03
N SER A 121 -14.82 -2.27 -9.88
CA SER A 121 -13.83 -1.20 -9.77
C SER A 121 -12.45 -1.67 -10.23
N SER A 122 -11.58 -0.72 -10.57
CA SER A 122 -10.20 -1.02 -10.94
C SER A 122 -9.21 -0.05 -10.30
N TYR A 123 -8.07 -0.59 -9.86
CA TYR A 123 -6.99 0.20 -9.31
C TYR A 123 -5.64 -0.20 -9.90
N ASN A 124 -4.96 0.76 -10.51
CA ASN A 124 -3.57 0.64 -10.94
C ASN A 124 -2.68 1.38 -9.94
N LEU A 125 -2.04 0.66 -9.03
CA LEU A 125 -1.25 1.21 -7.93
C LEU A 125 0.24 0.94 -8.12
N ILE A 126 1.06 1.98 -8.00
CA ILE A 126 2.51 1.87 -7.85
C ILE A 126 2.89 2.37 -6.44
N SER A 127 3.46 1.50 -5.62
CA SER A 127 4.04 1.85 -4.33
C SER A 127 5.57 1.87 -4.42
N THR A 128 6.17 3.01 -4.11
CA THR A 128 7.62 3.25 -4.16
C THR A 128 8.15 3.46 -2.75
N HIS A 129 9.19 2.72 -2.40
CA HIS A 129 9.87 2.79 -1.12
C HIS A 129 11.33 3.23 -1.29
N VAL A 130 11.75 4.28 -0.56
CA VAL A 130 13.12 4.81 -0.63
C VAL A 130 13.62 5.15 0.77
N TRP A 131 14.56 4.37 1.29
CA TRP A 131 14.94 4.44 2.71
C TRP A 131 16.46 4.53 2.91
N GLY A 132 16.84 4.98 4.10
CA GLY A 132 18.23 5.04 4.54
C GLY A 132 18.82 3.68 4.90
N SER A 133 20.14 3.60 4.89
CA SER A 133 20.89 2.35 5.11
C SER A 133 20.84 1.84 6.54
N LYS A 134 20.24 2.59 7.46
CA LYS A 134 20.05 2.20 8.86
C LYS A 134 18.57 2.10 9.27
N ASP A 135 17.64 2.36 8.37
CA ASP A 135 16.22 2.35 8.70
C ASP A 135 15.65 0.92 8.70
N GLU A 136 14.49 0.74 9.34
CA GLU A 136 13.74 -0.51 9.33
C GLU A 136 12.29 -0.28 8.90
N VAL A 137 11.80 -1.13 7.99
CA VAL A 137 10.56 -0.86 7.27
C VAL A 137 9.71 -2.12 7.18
N TYR A 138 8.44 -1.99 7.56
CA TYR A 138 7.50 -3.10 7.73
C TYR A 138 6.13 -2.77 7.12
N PRO A 139 6.00 -2.68 5.77
CA PRO A 139 4.71 -2.48 5.12
C PRO A 139 3.90 -3.78 5.12
N SER A 140 2.62 -3.68 5.44
CA SER A 140 1.68 -4.80 5.44
C SER A 140 0.38 -4.39 4.77
N TYR A 141 0.11 -4.92 3.58
CA TYR A 141 -1.04 -4.55 2.76
C TYR A 141 -2.06 -5.68 2.67
N GLU A 142 -3.34 -5.35 2.86
CA GLU A 142 -4.46 -6.26 2.60
C GLU A 142 -5.34 -5.68 1.49
N PHE A 143 -5.36 -6.37 0.35
CA PHE A 143 -6.18 -6.03 -0.80
C PHE A 143 -7.45 -6.89 -0.80
N ILE A 144 -8.61 -6.26 -0.73
CA ILE A 144 -9.93 -6.89 -0.72
C ILE A 144 -10.61 -6.52 -2.03
N LEU A 145 -10.74 -7.48 -2.93
CA LEU A 145 -11.32 -7.30 -4.25
C LEU A 145 -12.69 -7.96 -4.30
N GLU A 146 -13.74 -7.15 -4.45
CA GLU A 146 -15.11 -7.64 -4.68
C GLU A 146 -15.30 -8.16 -6.11
N LYS A 147 -16.53 -8.57 -6.44
CA LYS A 147 -16.83 -9.23 -7.71
C LYS A 147 -16.40 -8.37 -8.90
N ASN A 148 -15.74 -8.99 -9.88
CA ASN A 148 -15.19 -8.34 -11.07
C ASN A 148 -14.16 -7.21 -10.83
N ALA A 149 -13.68 -7.01 -9.59
CA ALA A 149 -12.71 -5.96 -9.31
C ALA A 149 -11.31 -6.32 -9.87
N ILE A 150 -10.56 -5.31 -10.33
CA ILE A 150 -9.26 -5.51 -10.99
C ILE A 150 -8.17 -4.68 -10.31
N LEU A 151 -7.14 -5.35 -9.80
CA LEU A 151 -5.95 -4.73 -9.23
C LEU A 151 -4.72 -4.99 -10.10
N ASN A 152 -4.01 -3.92 -10.44
CA ASN A 152 -2.62 -4.00 -10.88
C ASN A 152 -1.76 -3.28 -9.84
N TYR A 153 -0.97 -4.04 -9.10
CA TYR A 153 -0.14 -3.52 -8.02
C TYR A 153 1.34 -3.72 -8.32
N LYS A 154 2.11 -2.63 -8.27
CA LYS A 154 3.57 -2.65 -8.44
C LYS A 154 4.26 -2.06 -7.22
N MET A 155 5.01 -2.87 -6.49
CA MET A 155 5.90 -2.41 -5.43
C MET A 155 7.31 -2.23 -6.00
N LYS A 156 7.94 -1.08 -5.72
CA LYS A 156 9.31 -0.78 -6.17
C LYS A 156 10.15 -0.27 -5.01
N SER A 157 11.38 -0.78 -4.91
CA SER A 157 12.39 -0.16 -4.06
C SER A 157 13.79 -0.37 -4.60
N LEU A 158 14.48 0.74 -4.86
CA LEU A 158 15.90 0.74 -5.18
C LEU A 158 16.80 0.86 -3.94
N TYR A 159 16.21 1.28 -2.82
CA TYR A 159 16.85 1.48 -1.53
C TYR A 159 15.89 1.01 -0.43
N PRO A 160 15.77 -0.30 -0.17
CA PRO A 160 14.71 -0.86 0.67
C PRO A 160 14.89 -0.66 2.18
N ALA A 161 15.98 -0.05 2.64
CA ALA A 161 16.43 0.04 4.04
C ALA A 161 17.35 -1.11 4.48
N LYS A 162 17.89 -1.02 5.71
CA LYS A 162 18.69 -2.08 6.33
C LYS A 162 17.86 -3.37 6.47
N LYS A 163 16.61 -3.20 6.89
CA LYS A 163 15.64 -4.27 7.07
C LYS A 163 14.32 -3.88 6.44
N PHE A 164 13.87 -4.67 5.48
CA PHE A 164 12.59 -4.48 4.77
C PHE A 164 11.78 -5.75 4.83
N VAL A 165 10.62 -5.72 5.49
CA VAL A 165 9.74 -6.87 5.61
C VAL A 165 8.35 -6.50 5.11
N SER A 166 8.04 -6.87 3.87
CA SER A 166 6.73 -6.64 3.26
C SER A 166 5.82 -7.86 3.45
N LYS A 167 4.55 -7.62 3.81
CA LYS A 167 3.51 -8.65 3.90
C LYS A 167 2.27 -8.22 3.14
N ASN A 168 1.98 -8.88 2.02
CA ASN A 168 0.82 -8.59 1.19
C ASN A 168 -0.16 -9.76 1.22
N VAL A 169 -1.44 -9.45 1.44
CA VAL A 169 -2.54 -10.42 1.36
C VAL A 169 -3.53 -9.93 0.32
N PHE A 170 -3.83 -10.76 -0.66
CA PHE A 170 -4.83 -10.49 -1.70
C PHE A 170 -6.02 -11.42 -1.49
N ARG A 171 -7.24 -10.87 -1.42
CA ARG A 171 -8.48 -11.63 -1.28
C ARG A 171 -9.39 -11.33 -2.45
N LEU A 172 -9.54 -12.30 -3.33
CA LEU A 172 -10.23 -12.16 -4.62
C LEU A 172 -11.60 -12.84 -4.53
N LYS A 173 -12.68 -12.10 -4.79
CA LYS A 173 -14.03 -12.64 -4.96
C LYS A 173 -14.26 -13.09 -6.41
N GLU A 174 -15.49 -13.47 -6.73
CA GLU A 174 -15.89 -13.98 -8.05
C GLU A 174 -15.39 -13.08 -9.19
N ASN A 175 -14.74 -13.68 -10.20
CA ASN A 175 -14.15 -13.00 -11.37
C ASN A 175 -13.13 -11.89 -11.06
N ALA A 176 -12.74 -11.69 -9.80
CA ALA A 176 -11.77 -10.66 -9.45
C ALA A 176 -10.37 -11.05 -9.92
N LYS A 177 -9.59 -10.04 -10.33
CA LYS A 177 -8.24 -10.24 -10.89
C LYS A 177 -7.22 -9.38 -10.15
N ALA A 178 -6.10 -9.98 -9.77
CA ALA A 178 -4.98 -9.26 -9.16
C ALA A 178 -3.66 -9.64 -9.81
N ILE A 179 -2.91 -8.63 -10.27
CA ILE A 179 -1.52 -8.78 -10.69
C ILE A 179 -0.65 -8.02 -9.69
N SER A 180 0.17 -8.73 -8.92
CA SER A 180 1.22 -8.17 -8.07
C SER A 180 2.58 -8.26 -8.75
N GLU A 181 3.35 -7.18 -8.71
CA GLU A 181 4.74 -7.15 -9.14
C GLU A 181 5.60 -6.45 -8.08
N ALA A 182 6.56 -7.17 -7.49
CA ALA A 182 7.54 -6.61 -6.59
C ALA A 182 8.90 -6.51 -7.29
N SER A 183 9.44 -5.30 -7.41
CA SER A 183 10.76 -5.01 -7.99
C SER A 183 11.68 -4.41 -6.93
N ILE A 184 12.66 -5.18 -6.46
CA ILE A 184 13.56 -4.77 -5.38
C ILE A 184 15.02 -4.88 -5.81
N ARG A 185 15.78 -3.82 -5.57
CA ARG A 185 17.25 -3.85 -5.60
C ARG A 185 17.77 -3.71 -4.17
N ALA A 186 18.30 -4.80 -3.63
CA ALA A 186 18.87 -4.86 -2.29
C ALA A 186 20.40 -4.68 -2.34
N LYS A 187 20.93 -3.79 -1.49
CA LYS A 187 22.37 -3.61 -1.29
C LYS A 187 22.63 -3.38 0.20
N ASN A 188 23.37 -4.30 0.84
CA ASN A 188 23.54 -4.36 2.29
C ASN A 188 22.20 -4.37 3.05
N SER A 189 21.20 -5.08 2.51
CA SER A 189 19.84 -5.12 3.05
C SER A 189 19.41 -6.55 3.40
N PHE A 190 18.67 -6.69 4.49
CA PHE A 190 17.87 -7.87 4.79
C PHE A 190 16.43 -7.64 4.33
N VAL A 191 15.99 -8.38 3.32
CA VAL A 191 14.68 -8.23 2.70
C VAL A 191 13.87 -9.51 2.84
N LYS A 192 12.63 -9.39 3.31
CA LYS A 192 11.64 -10.46 3.27
C LYS A 192 10.37 -9.94 2.60
N ILE A 193 9.85 -10.69 1.64
CA ILE A 193 8.61 -10.37 0.93
C ILE A 193 7.70 -11.57 1.11
N TYR A 194 6.56 -11.36 1.73
CA TYR A 194 5.51 -12.35 1.91
C TYR A 194 4.31 -11.92 1.05
N GLU A 195 3.86 -12.76 0.13
CA GLU A 195 2.62 -12.54 -0.61
C GLU A 195 1.72 -13.76 -0.50
N ILE A 196 0.48 -13.56 -0.06
CA ILE A 196 -0.54 -14.61 0.00
C ILE A 196 -1.75 -14.18 -0.83
N THR A 197 -2.11 -14.96 -1.83
CA THR A 197 -3.29 -14.72 -2.67
C THR A 197 -4.35 -15.76 -2.38
N TYR A 198 -5.50 -15.31 -1.90
CA TYR A 198 -6.69 -16.13 -1.69
C TYR A 198 -7.67 -15.94 -2.85
N LEU A 199 -7.80 -16.97 -3.68
CA LEU A 199 -8.76 -17.07 -4.77
C LEU A 199 -10.08 -17.62 -4.17
N ASN A 200 -10.86 -16.73 -3.54
CA ASN A 200 -12.04 -17.10 -2.74
C ASN A 200 -13.34 -17.20 -3.54
N GLY A 201 -13.35 -16.83 -4.82
CA GLY A 201 -14.55 -16.84 -5.64
C GLY A 201 -14.30 -17.49 -6.99
N LYS A 202 -15.36 -18.01 -7.58
CA LYS A 202 -15.34 -18.65 -8.90
C LYS A 202 -14.68 -17.74 -9.94
N ASN A 203 -13.86 -18.32 -10.80
CA ASN A 203 -13.16 -17.63 -11.90
C ASN A 203 -12.23 -16.48 -11.46
N SER A 204 -11.86 -16.40 -10.18
CA SER A 204 -10.84 -15.45 -9.73
C SER A 204 -9.47 -15.82 -10.29
N ASN A 205 -8.61 -14.82 -10.51
CA ASN A 205 -7.28 -15.00 -11.10
C ASN A 205 -6.24 -14.11 -10.41
N GLY A 206 -5.10 -14.70 -10.05
CA GLY A 206 -4.02 -14.02 -9.33
C GLY A 206 -2.69 -14.31 -9.99
N ILE A 207 -1.88 -13.27 -10.21
CA ILE A 207 -0.51 -13.39 -10.73
C ILE A 207 0.42 -12.65 -9.79
N SER A 208 1.50 -13.30 -9.36
CA SER A 208 2.56 -12.68 -8.54
C SER A 208 3.90 -12.76 -9.25
N LYS A 209 4.53 -11.60 -9.43
CA LYS A 209 5.83 -11.45 -10.11
C LYS A 209 6.83 -10.86 -9.14
N LEU A 210 7.94 -11.55 -8.91
CA LEU A 210 9.03 -11.05 -8.08
C LEU A 210 10.28 -10.84 -8.94
N ARG A 211 10.81 -9.62 -8.95
CA ARG A 211 12.04 -9.22 -9.64
C ARG A 211 13.01 -8.67 -8.60
N VAL A 212 14.07 -9.41 -8.32
CA VAL A 212 15.00 -9.08 -7.24
C VAL A 212 16.43 -9.04 -7.77
N VAL A 213 17.14 -7.99 -7.39
CA VAL A 213 18.59 -7.89 -7.54
C VAL A 213 19.20 -7.82 -6.14
N SER A 214 20.04 -8.78 -5.77
CA SER A 214 20.74 -8.82 -4.48
C SER A 214 22.22 -8.49 -4.69
N GLN A 215 22.74 -7.49 -3.96
CA GLN A 215 24.13 -7.04 -4.07
C GLN A 215 24.82 -6.99 -2.70
N ALA A 216 26.14 -7.14 -2.70
CA ALA A 216 26.98 -7.11 -1.49
C ALA A 216 26.45 -8.10 -0.42
N ASN A 217 26.38 -7.70 0.84
CA ASN A 217 26.00 -8.58 1.96
C ASN A 217 24.48 -8.74 2.13
N SER A 218 23.70 -8.58 1.06
CA SER A 218 22.24 -8.63 1.13
C SER A 218 21.71 -10.06 1.24
N LYS A 219 20.62 -10.23 1.99
CA LYS A 219 19.83 -11.47 2.02
C LYS A 219 18.40 -11.14 1.64
N VAL A 220 17.88 -11.79 0.60
CA VAL A 220 16.51 -11.57 0.13
C VAL A 220 15.75 -12.89 0.14
N TYR A 221 14.58 -12.90 0.76
CA TYR A 221 13.68 -14.05 0.80
C TYR A 221 12.31 -13.64 0.24
N GLY A 222 11.83 -14.38 -0.76
CA GLY A 222 10.46 -14.26 -1.27
C GLY A 222 9.65 -15.48 -0.87
N TYR A 223 8.51 -15.27 -0.22
CA TYR A 223 7.56 -16.29 0.18
C TYR A 223 6.22 -15.98 -0.47
N THR A 224 5.86 -16.73 -1.51
CA THR A 224 4.58 -16.58 -2.20
C THR A 224 3.71 -17.80 -1.96
N LYS A 225 2.41 -17.59 -1.72
CA LYS A 225 1.42 -18.66 -1.57
C LYS A 225 0.14 -18.28 -2.27
N MET A 226 -0.38 -19.13 -3.15
CA MET A 226 -1.72 -18.99 -3.72
C MET A 226 -2.61 -20.11 -3.19
N ILE A 227 -3.83 -19.76 -2.76
CA ILE A 227 -4.79 -20.68 -2.15
C ILE A 227 -6.11 -20.50 -2.89
N ALA A 228 -6.51 -21.51 -3.66
CA ALA A 228 -7.83 -21.60 -4.27
C ALA A 228 -8.81 -22.24 -3.29
N LYS A 229 -9.92 -21.55 -3.01
CA LYS A 229 -11.05 -22.09 -2.23
C LYS A 229 -12.26 -22.45 -3.09
N GLU A 230 -12.25 -22.00 -4.34
CA GLU A 230 -13.26 -22.19 -5.37
C GLU A 230 -12.55 -22.44 -6.70
N GLU A 231 -13.30 -22.84 -7.73
CA GLU A 231 -12.78 -22.97 -9.10
C GLU A 231 -12.16 -21.63 -9.57
N ALA A 232 -10.86 -21.63 -9.85
CA ALA A 232 -10.09 -20.45 -10.23
C ALA A 232 -9.52 -20.57 -11.65
N LYS A 233 -9.23 -19.44 -12.30
CA LYS A 233 -8.64 -19.43 -13.65
C LYS A 233 -7.12 -19.35 -13.58
N GLY A 234 -6.44 -20.24 -14.30
CA GLY A 234 -4.99 -20.23 -14.54
C GLY A 234 -4.58 -19.17 -15.56
#